data_AF-A0A0S3SE95-F1
#
_entry.id   AF-A0A0S3SE95-F1
#
_cell.length_a   1.000
_cell.length_b   1.000
_cell.length_c   1.000
_cell.angle_alpha   90.00
_cell.angle_beta   90.00
_cell.angle_gamma   90.00
#
_symmetry.space_group_name_H-M   'P 1'
#
loop_
_entity.id
_entity.type
_entity.pdbx_description
1 polymer ?
#
loop_
_entity_poly.entity_id
_entity_poly.type
_entity_poly.pdbx_seq_one_letter_code
_entity_poly.pdbx_strand_id
1 'polypeptide(L)'
;MERKALIVCCVVGFLGLLAAATSFAAEATRIKASQVHFVSINQCTYPRSPAMGLGLIAALALMVSQIIINVATGCVCCRRSSQIPDSNWKVALACFVLSWFTFVIGFLLLLTGAALNDQRGEENVYFGYYYCYVVKAGVFAGGAILSLASAAFGIVYYISLTEKKNAMQYPYPNQGVIAMAQPQIPSQTNQDPVFVHEDTYVRRQFT
;
A
#
# COMPACT_ATOMS: atom_id res chain seq x y z
N MET A 1 10.40 18.25 -2.82
CA MET A 1 10.45 16.96 -2.09
C MET A 1 11.67 16.94 -1.18
N GLU A 2 11.54 16.45 0.05
CA GLU A 2 12.69 16.26 0.95
C GLU A 2 13.72 15.32 0.30
N ARG A 3 15.03 15.57 0.50
CA ARG A 3 16.12 14.74 -0.06
C ARG A 3 15.94 13.25 0.26
N LYS A 4 15.44 12.93 1.46
CA LYS A 4 15.17 11.56 1.90
C LYS A 4 14.07 10.90 1.05
N ALA A 5 13.01 11.64 0.75
CA ALA A 5 11.89 11.11 -0.02
C ALA A 5 12.28 10.78 -1.45
N LEU A 6 13.10 11.63 -2.08
CA LEU A 6 13.68 11.38 -3.39
C LEU A 6 14.52 10.11 -3.41
N ILE A 7 15.40 9.93 -2.41
CA ILE A 7 16.27 8.74 -2.31
C ILE A 7 15.43 7.46 -2.22
N VAL A 8 14.41 7.45 -1.36
CA VAL A 8 13.52 6.28 -1.22
C VAL A 8 12.82 5.96 -2.54
N CYS A 9 12.23 6.97 -3.20
CA CYS A 9 11.54 6.77 -4.47
C CYS A 9 12.49 6.27 -5.58
N CYS A 10 13.71 6.80 -5.66
CA CYS A 10 14.71 6.36 -6.63
C CYS A 10 15.14 4.91 -6.39
N VAL A 11 15.42 4.52 -5.15
CA VAL A 11 15.84 3.15 -4.81
C VAL A 11 14.72 2.15 -5.09
N VAL A 12 13.50 2.44 -4.66
CA VAL A 12 12.34 1.57 -4.91
C VAL A 12 12.03 1.49 -6.40
N GLY A 13 12.04 2.63 -7.10
CA GLY A 13 11.82 2.68 -8.54
C GLY A 13 12.85 1.84 -9.30
N PHE A 14 14.12 1.95 -8.92
CA PHE A 14 15.19 1.13 -9.49
C PHE A 14 14.98 -0.36 -9.22
N LEU A 15 14.64 -0.75 -7.98
CA LEU A 15 14.38 -2.14 -7.63
C LEU A 15 13.15 -2.71 -8.36
N GLY A 16 12.09 -1.92 -8.51
CA GLY A 16 10.91 -2.30 -9.29
C GLY A 16 11.23 -2.50 -10.77
N LEU A 17 12.06 -1.62 -11.34
CA LEU A 17 12.50 -1.72 -12.75
C LEU A 17 13.45 -2.90 -12.96
N LEU A 18 14.35 -3.16 -12.00
CA LEU A 18 15.21 -4.34 -11.97
C LEU A 18 14.39 -5.63 -11.91
N ALA A 19 13.38 -5.68 -11.02
CA ALA A 19 12.47 -6.81 -10.92
C ALA A 19 11.73 -7.06 -12.24
N ALA A 20 11.20 -6.00 -12.87
CA ALA A 20 10.51 -6.11 -14.14
C ALA A 20 11.43 -6.58 -15.28
N ALA A 21 12.63 -6.01 -15.40
CA ALA A 21 13.58 -6.37 -16.43
C ALA A 21 14.03 -7.83 -16.31
N THR A 22 14.36 -8.27 -15.10
CA THR A 22 14.73 -9.67 -14.82
C THR A 22 13.56 -10.62 -15.02
N SER A 23 12.32 -10.20 -14.72
CA SER A 23 11.10 -10.96 -15.01
C SER A 23 10.86 -11.12 -16.52
N PHE A 24 11.00 -10.07 -17.32
CA PHE A 24 10.90 -10.19 -18.78
C PHE A 24 12.02 -11.06 -19.37
N ALA A 25 13.24 -10.95 -18.83
CA ALA A 25 14.33 -11.83 -19.22
C ALA A 25 14.05 -13.30 -18.85
N ALA A 26 13.46 -13.55 -17.68
CA ALA A 26 13.00 -14.88 -17.28
C ALA A 26 11.90 -15.40 -18.21
N GLU A 27 10.95 -14.55 -18.60
CA GLU A 27 9.90 -14.91 -19.57
C GLU A 27 10.49 -15.34 -20.92
N ALA A 28 11.49 -14.59 -21.42
CA ALA A 28 12.14 -14.87 -22.70
C ALA A 28 12.97 -16.15 -22.68
N THR A 29 13.54 -16.49 -21.52
CA THR A 29 14.44 -17.64 -21.34
C THR A 29 13.77 -18.87 -20.70
N ARG A 30 12.46 -18.79 -20.39
CA ARG A 30 11.70 -19.89 -19.78
C ARG A 30 11.76 -21.15 -20.64
N ILE A 31 11.66 -22.29 -19.97
CA ILE A 31 11.56 -23.58 -20.62
C ILE A 31 10.22 -23.66 -21.35
N LYS A 32 10.24 -24.12 -22.61
CA LYS A 32 9.05 -24.33 -23.42
C LYS A 32 8.73 -25.83 -23.49
N ALA A 33 7.45 -26.16 -23.68
CA ALA A 33 7.00 -27.55 -23.80
C ALA A 33 7.72 -28.32 -24.92
N SER A 34 8.09 -27.65 -26.01
CA SER A 34 8.84 -28.25 -27.12
C SER A 34 10.30 -28.61 -26.78
N GLN A 35 10.83 -28.16 -25.64
CA GLN A 35 12.21 -28.37 -25.21
C GLN A 35 12.32 -29.43 -24.10
N VAL A 36 11.20 -29.98 -23.64
CA VAL A 36 11.17 -31.02 -22.59
C VAL A 36 11.45 -32.38 -23.22
N HIS A 37 12.42 -33.11 -22.67
CA HIS A 37 12.74 -34.47 -23.10
C HIS A 37 12.07 -35.50 -22.21
N PHE A 38 11.23 -36.35 -22.82
CA PHE A 38 10.61 -37.48 -22.15
C PHE A 38 11.58 -38.67 -22.18
N VAL A 39 12.15 -39.03 -21.03
CA VAL A 39 13.09 -40.15 -20.90
C VAL A 39 12.34 -41.46 -20.68
N SER A 40 11.22 -41.41 -19.98
CA SER A 40 10.28 -42.54 -19.79
C SER A 40 8.86 -42.02 -19.59
N ILE A 41 7.88 -42.92 -19.44
CA ILE A 41 6.46 -42.57 -19.18
C ILE A 41 6.32 -41.66 -17.93
N ASN A 42 7.27 -41.76 -16.99
CA ASN A 42 7.21 -41.08 -15.69
C ASN A 42 8.37 -40.11 -15.44
N GLN A 43 9.29 -39.93 -16.38
CA GLN A 43 10.52 -39.17 -16.14
C GLN A 43 10.77 -38.15 -17.24
N CYS A 44 10.87 -36.89 -16.83
CA CYS A 44 11.20 -35.78 -17.70
C CYS A 44 12.51 -35.13 -17.32
N THR A 45 13.28 -34.79 -18.35
CA THR A 45 14.50 -34.00 -18.21
C THR A 45 14.23 -32.60 -18.75
N TYR A 46 14.41 -31.63 -17.87
CA TYR A 46 14.29 -30.21 -18.20
C TYR A 46 15.66 -29.66 -18.63
N PRO A 47 15.73 -28.90 -19.74
CA PRO A 47 16.98 -28.25 -20.14
C PRO A 47 17.38 -27.19 -19.11
N ARG A 48 18.68 -26.91 -19.00
CA ARG A 48 19.19 -25.78 -18.22
C ARG A 48 18.56 -24.49 -18.75
N SER A 49 17.89 -23.74 -17.86
CA SER A 49 17.36 -22.42 -18.16
C SER A 49 17.82 -21.41 -17.10
N PRO A 50 18.24 -20.20 -17.50
CA PRO A 50 18.51 -19.12 -16.55
C PRO A 50 17.23 -18.50 -15.96
N ALA A 51 16.04 -18.88 -16.45
CA ALA A 51 14.77 -18.30 -16.01
C ALA A 51 14.48 -18.52 -14.52
N MET A 52 14.89 -19.65 -13.94
CA MET A 52 14.80 -19.90 -12.50
C MET A 52 15.55 -18.82 -11.71
N GLY A 53 16.83 -18.63 -12.01
CA GLY A 53 17.68 -17.65 -11.32
C GLY A 53 17.17 -16.22 -11.52
N LEU A 54 16.80 -15.86 -12.76
CA LEU A 54 16.24 -14.55 -13.07
C LEU A 54 14.92 -14.29 -12.33
N GLY A 55 14.04 -15.29 -12.24
CA GLY A 55 12.79 -15.22 -11.48
C GLY A 55 13.00 -15.04 -9.98
N LEU A 56 13.98 -15.73 -9.39
CA LEU A 56 14.34 -15.56 -7.98
C LEU A 56 14.93 -14.17 -7.70
N ILE A 57 15.83 -13.68 -8.58
CA ILE A 57 16.38 -12.32 -8.48
C ILE A 57 15.26 -11.29 -8.57
N ALA A 58 14.30 -11.47 -9.48
CA ALA A 58 13.14 -10.60 -9.61
C ALA A 58 12.29 -10.59 -8.33
N ALA A 59 11.99 -11.77 -7.77
CA ALA A 59 11.22 -11.92 -6.54
C ALA A 59 11.92 -11.24 -5.34
N LEU A 60 13.23 -11.41 -5.22
CA LEU A 60 14.04 -10.76 -4.19
C LEU A 60 14.04 -9.23 -4.35
N ALA A 61 14.26 -8.71 -5.56
CA ALA A 61 14.23 -7.28 -5.82
C ALA A 61 12.87 -6.66 -5.49
N LEU A 62 11.77 -7.32 -5.86
CA LEU A 62 10.41 -6.90 -5.54
C LEU A 62 10.15 -6.94 -4.02
N MET A 63 10.61 -7.98 -3.31
CA MET A 63 10.51 -8.09 -1.85
C MET A 63 11.26 -6.96 -1.14
N VAL A 64 12.50 -6.68 -1.54
CA VAL A 64 13.30 -5.60 -0.97
C VAL A 64 12.65 -4.24 -1.23
N SER A 65 12.13 -4.02 -2.44
CA SER A 65 11.37 -2.81 -2.79
C SER A 65 10.18 -2.59 -1.83
N GLN A 66 9.37 -3.63 -1.61
CA GLN A 66 8.22 -3.58 -0.72
C GLN A 66 8.63 -3.35 0.74
N ILE A 67 9.70 -3.98 1.22
CA ILE A 67 10.22 -3.77 2.58
C ILE A 67 10.68 -2.32 2.77
N ILE A 68 11.46 -1.77 1.84
CA ILE A 68 11.97 -0.40 1.94
C ILE A 68 10.82 0.60 2.07
N ILE A 69 9.76 0.46 1.26
CA ILE A 69 8.59 1.34 1.35
C ILE A 69 7.93 1.27 2.71
N ASN A 70 7.64 0.06 3.20
CA ASN A 70 6.95 -0.12 4.48
C ASN A 70 7.79 0.37 5.67
N VAL A 71 9.11 0.17 5.63
CA VAL A 71 10.04 0.69 6.66
C VAL A 71 10.13 2.21 6.58
N ALA A 72 10.19 2.79 5.38
CA ALA A 72 10.32 4.23 5.18
C ALA A 72 9.05 5.01 5.55
N THR A 73 7.85 4.43 5.40
CA THR A 73 6.59 5.05 5.86
C THR A 73 6.39 4.97 7.36
N GLY A 74 6.99 3.97 8.02
CA GLY A 74 6.95 3.78 9.48
C GLY A 74 5.67 3.13 10.00
N CYS A 75 5.68 2.75 11.28
CA CYS A 75 4.56 2.10 11.94
C CYS A 75 3.30 2.99 11.98
N VAL A 76 2.21 2.53 11.36
CA VAL A 76 0.87 3.16 11.44
C VAL A 76 0.41 3.31 12.89
N CYS A 77 0.77 2.37 13.78
CA CYS A 77 0.41 2.37 15.19
C CYS A 77 1.03 3.49 16.04
N CYS A 78 2.07 4.18 15.56
CA CYS A 78 2.62 5.37 16.24
C CYS A 78 2.06 6.69 15.68
N ARG A 79 1.28 6.65 14.59
CA ARG A 79 0.61 7.85 14.06
C ARG A 79 -0.68 8.10 14.84
N ARG A 80 -0.55 8.80 15.97
CA ARG A 80 -1.70 9.39 16.66
C ARG A 80 -2.19 10.60 15.86
N SER A 81 -3.04 10.39 14.87
CA SER A 81 -3.75 11.48 14.20
C SER A 81 -5.24 11.29 14.40
N SER A 82 -5.78 12.05 15.34
CA SER A 82 -7.22 12.19 15.64
C SER A 82 -7.86 13.19 14.67
N GLN A 83 -7.52 13.14 13.38
CA GLN A 83 -8.02 14.11 12.40
C GLN A 83 -8.70 13.42 11.21
N ILE A 84 -9.80 14.03 10.80
CA ILE A 84 -10.75 13.57 9.78
C ILE A 84 -9.99 13.16 8.50
N PRO A 85 -10.31 12.00 7.89
CA PRO A 85 -9.64 11.54 6.68
C PRO A 85 -9.92 12.49 5.50
N ASP A 86 -8.91 13.27 5.16
CA ASP A 86 -8.83 14.07 3.93
C ASP A 86 -8.72 13.17 2.67
N SER A 87 -8.89 13.78 1.50
CA SER A 87 -8.79 13.09 0.20
C SER A 87 -7.44 12.35 0.04
N ASN A 88 -6.34 12.96 0.49
CA ASN A 88 -5.00 12.40 0.36
C ASN A 88 -4.79 11.14 1.21
N TRP A 89 -5.44 11.03 2.39
CA TRP A 89 -5.43 9.79 3.17
C TRP A 89 -6.10 8.64 2.44
N LYS A 90 -7.25 8.89 1.81
CA LYS A 90 -7.98 7.85 1.06
C LYS A 90 -7.15 7.34 -0.11
N VAL A 91 -6.49 8.25 -0.85
CA VAL A 91 -5.57 7.89 -1.93
C VAL A 91 -4.39 7.07 -1.38
N ALA A 92 -3.75 7.51 -0.30
CA ALA A 92 -2.65 6.77 0.31
C ALA A 92 -3.08 5.35 0.74
N LEU A 93 -4.24 5.21 1.39
CA LEU A 93 -4.77 3.92 1.81
C LEU A 93 -5.07 3.01 0.61
N ALA A 94 -5.70 3.55 -0.45
CA ALA A 94 -5.97 2.80 -1.66
C ALA A 94 -4.67 2.32 -2.34
N CYS A 95 -3.68 3.21 -2.48
CA CYS A 95 -2.37 2.86 -3.03
C CYS A 95 -1.63 1.84 -2.16
N PHE A 96 -1.72 1.93 -0.83
CA PHE A 96 -1.17 0.92 0.08
C PHE A 96 -1.78 -0.46 -0.19
N VAL A 97 -3.11 -0.56 -0.19
CA VAL A 97 -3.82 -1.81 -0.44
C VAL A 97 -3.46 -2.39 -1.81
N LEU A 98 -3.49 -1.58 -2.87
CA LEU A 98 -3.12 -2.00 -4.22
C LEU A 98 -1.65 -2.43 -4.32
N SER A 99 -0.73 -1.76 -3.63
CA SER A 99 0.70 -2.13 -3.60
C SER A 99 0.91 -3.53 -3.00
N TRP A 100 0.15 -3.88 -1.95
CA TRP A 100 0.20 -5.19 -1.31
C TRP A 100 -0.41 -6.29 -2.18
N PHE A 101 -1.57 -6.04 -2.80
CA PHE A 101 -2.18 -7.03 -3.70
C PHE A 101 -1.27 -7.34 -4.90
N THR A 102 -0.77 -6.29 -5.55
CA THR A 102 0.15 -6.45 -6.69
C THR A 102 1.47 -7.10 -6.27
N PHE A 103 2.01 -6.75 -5.09
CA PHE A 103 3.19 -7.40 -4.51
C PHE A 103 2.98 -8.90 -4.31
N VAL A 104 1.93 -9.31 -3.59
CA VAL A 104 1.69 -10.73 -3.25
C VAL A 104 1.48 -11.56 -4.51
N ILE A 105 0.62 -11.10 -5.42
CA ILE A 105 0.35 -11.82 -6.67
C ILE A 105 1.62 -11.89 -7.53
N GLY A 106 2.33 -10.77 -7.70
CA GLY A 106 3.57 -10.72 -8.48
C GLY A 106 4.64 -11.65 -7.89
N PHE A 107 4.86 -11.59 -6.58
CA PHE A 107 5.85 -12.41 -5.88
C PHE A 107 5.54 -13.91 -6.02
N LEU A 108 4.29 -14.33 -5.85
CA LEU A 108 3.88 -15.72 -6.03
C LEU A 108 4.03 -16.19 -7.48
N LEU A 109 3.71 -15.35 -8.47
CA LEU A 109 3.93 -15.69 -9.88
C LEU A 109 5.42 -15.88 -10.18
N LEU A 110 6.30 -15.02 -9.63
CA LEU A 110 7.74 -15.12 -9.84
C LEU A 110 8.34 -16.36 -9.18
N LEU A 111 7.93 -16.68 -7.94
CA LEU A 111 8.38 -17.90 -7.26
C LEU A 111 7.86 -19.16 -7.94
N THR A 112 6.58 -19.19 -8.30
CA THR A 112 5.99 -20.33 -9.02
C THR A 112 6.65 -20.50 -10.39
N GLY A 113 6.87 -19.40 -11.10
CA GLY A 113 7.59 -19.39 -12.37
C GLY A 113 9.02 -19.91 -12.23
N ALA A 114 9.73 -19.51 -11.17
CA ALA A 114 11.09 -19.97 -10.90
C ALA A 114 11.13 -21.45 -10.51
N ALA A 115 10.27 -21.89 -9.59
CA ALA A 115 10.19 -23.28 -9.13
C ALA A 115 9.88 -24.24 -10.28
N LEU A 116 8.95 -23.88 -11.15
CA LEU A 116 8.57 -24.68 -12.31
C LEU A 116 9.55 -24.58 -13.49
N ASN A 117 10.58 -23.73 -13.40
CA ASN A 117 11.71 -23.70 -14.34
C ASN A 117 13.00 -24.25 -13.72
N ASP A 118 12.94 -24.90 -12.56
CA ASP A 118 14.09 -25.61 -12.00
C ASP A 118 14.42 -26.84 -12.85
N GLN A 119 15.73 -27.11 -13.00
CA GLN A 119 16.26 -28.24 -13.74
C GLN A 119 15.91 -29.58 -13.05
N ARG A 120 15.72 -29.57 -11.73
CA ARG A 120 15.29 -30.72 -10.92
C ARG A 120 13.77 -30.81 -10.85
N GLY A 121 13.10 -30.54 -11.98
CA GLY A 121 11.65 -30.39 -12.06
C GLY A 121 10.94 -31.37 -11.13
N GLU A 122 10.18 -30.83 -10.18
CA GLU A 122 9.43 -31.67 -9.25
C GLU A 122 8.56 -32.61 -10.09
N GLU A 123 8.75 -33.91 -9.88
CA GLU A 123 7.86 -34.95 -10.39
C GLU A 123 6.47 -34.67 -9.83
N ASN A 124 5.66 -33.91 -10.57
CA ASN A 124 4.32 -33.58 -10.14
C ASN A 124 3.44 -34.82 -10.31
N VAL A 125 3.29 -35.58 -9.24
CA VAL A 125 2.31 -36.66 -9.13
C VAL A 125 0.95 -36.02 -8.89
N TYR A 126 0.11 -35.98 -9.92
CA TYR A 126 -1.28 -35.52 -9.76
C TYR A 126 -2.20 -36.59 -10.33
N PHE A 127 -3.08 -37.13 -9.48
CA PHE A 127 -4.00 -38.22 -9.82
C PHE A 127 -3.34 -39.50 -10.40
N GLY A 128 -2.12 -39.83 -9.99
CA GLY A 128 -1.44 -41.06 -10.39
C GLY A 128 -0.94 -41.08 -11.85
N TYR A 129 -1.09 -39.97 -12.59
CA TYR A 129 -0.51 -39.79 -13.91
C TYR A 129 0.68 -38.84 -13.82
N TYR A 130 1.83 -39.28 -14.33
CA TYR A 130 3.02 -38.46 -14.42
C TYR A 130 2.87 -37.53 -15.62
N TYR A 131 2.87 -36.22 -15.37
CA TYR A 131 2.90 -35.24 -16.44
C TYR A 131 3.93 -34.16 -16.17
N CYS A 132 4.63 -33.79 -17.23
CA CYS A 132 5.74 -32.85 -17.15
C CYS A 132 5.19 -31.45 -17.35
N TYR A 133 4.94 -30.78 -16.23
CA TYR A 133 4.38 -29.44 -16.25
C TYR A 133 5.42 -28.43 -16.73
N VAL A 134 4.99 -27.48 -17.55
CA VAL A 134 5.81 -26.35 -18.02
C VAL A 134 5.05 -25.05 -17.77
N VAL A 135 5.75 -24.03 -17.29
CA VAL A 135 5.21 -22.69 -17.05
C VAL A 135 4.51 -22.16 -18.31
N LYS A 136 3.25 -21.77 -18.15
CA LYS A 136 2.50 -21.10 -19.21
C LYS A 136 3.16 -19.77 -19.58
N ALA A 137 3.05 -19.43 -20.86
CA ALA A 137 3.41 -18.11 -21.35
C ALA A 137 2.67 -17.03 -20.55
N GLY A 138 3.39 -15.99 -20.14
CA GLY A 138 2.86 -14.82 -19.48
C GLY A 138 2.98 -14.83 -17.96
N VAL A 139 3.43 -15.91 -17.32
CA VAL A 139 3.59 -15.95 -15.86
C VAL A 139 4.65 -14.94 -15.39
N PHE A 140 5.84 -14.94 -15.99
CA PHE A 140 6.86 -13.97 -15.63
C PHE A 140 6.56 -12.58 -16.19
N ALA A 141 5.94 -12.48 -17.38
CA ALA A 141 5.48 -11.18 -17.90
C ALA A 141 4.43 -10.54 -16.98
N GLY A 142 3.50 -11.32 -16.44
CA GLY A 142 2.53 -10.89 -15.44
C GLY A 142 3.22 -10.45 -14.14
N GLY A 143 4.19 -11.23 -13.67
CA GLY A 143 5.06 -10.85 -12.55
C GLY A 143 5.78 -9.52 -12.79
N ALA A 144 6.27 -9.27 -14.00
CA ALA A 144 6.93 -8.03 -14.39
C ALA A 144 5.97 -6.82 -14.27
N ILE A 145 4.78 -6.92 -14.85
CA ILE A 145 3.78 -5.85 -14.81
C ILE A 145 3.33 -5.58 -13.38
N LEU A 146 3.08 -6.63 -12.59
CA LEU A 146 2.68 -6.50 -11.19
C LEU A 146 3.80 -5.92 -10.32
N SER A 147 5.07 -6.23 -10.62
CA SER A 147 6.21 -5.63 -9.92
C SER A 147 6.32 -4.12 -10.16
N LEU A 148 6.09 -3.66 -11.39
CA LEU A 148 6.02 -2.23 -11.72
C LEU A 148 4.83 -1.56 -11.04
N ALA A 149 3.65 -2.19 -11.10
CA ALA A 149 2.46 -1.67 -10.44
C ALA A 149 2.66 -1.56 -8.92
N SER A 150 3.25 -2.57 -8.29
CA SER A 150 3.55 -2.59 -6.86
C SER A 150 4.49 -1.45 -6.47
N ALA A 151 5.61 -1.28 -7.20
CA ALA A 151 6.55 -0.19 -6.97
C ALA A 151 5.88 1.19 -7.18
N ALA A 152 5.09 1.36 -8.24
CA ALA A 152 4.40 2.61 -8.54
C ALA A 152 3.37 2.98 -7.45
N PHE A 153 2.49 2.05 -7.08
CA PHE A 153 1.52 2.28 -6.01
C PHE A 153 2.21 2.52 -4.67
N GLY A 154 3.29 1.81 -4.38
CA GLY A 154 4.10 2.04 -3.19
C GLY A 154 4.70 3.45 -3.17
N ILE A 155 5.28 3.93 -4.28
CA ILE A 155 5.86 5.28 -4.37
C ILE A 155 4.78 6.34 -4.14
N VAL A 156 3.62 6.20 -4.78
CA VAL A 156 2.49 7.13 -4.57
C VAL A 156 2.06 7.12 -3.12
N TYR A 157 1.90 5.94 -2.51
CA TYR A 157 1.60 5.79 -1.09
C TYR A 157 2.61 6.53 -0.19
N TYR A 158 3.91 6.35 -0.46
CA TYR A 158 4.97 6.99 0.29
C TYR A 158 4.95 8.53 0.16
N ILE A 159 4.76 9.05 -1.05
CA ILE A 159 4.69 10.50 -1.31
C ILE A 159 3.46 11.11 -0.61
N SER A 160 2.28 10.52 -0.80
CA SER A 160 1.03 11.01 -0.17
C SER A 160 1.12 11.05 1.36
N LEU A 161 1.85 10.12 1.98
CA LEU A 161 2.08 10.15 3.42
C LEU A 161 3.18 11.12 3.87
N THR A 162 4.14 11.43 3.02
CA THR A 162 5.23 12.37 3.30
C THR A 162 4.76 13.81 3.20
N GLU A 163 3.93 14.14 2.19
CA GLU A 163 3.34 15.47 2.05
C GLU A 163 2.50 15.87 3.26
N LYS A 164 1.71 14.92 3.80
CA LYS A 164 0.99 15.11 5.06
C LYS A 164 1.88 15.44 6.24
N LYS A 165 3.03 14.78 6.35
CA LYS A 165 3.99 15.03 7.44
C LYS A 165 4.51 16.46 7.38
N ASN A 166 4.82 16.95 6.18
CA ASN A 166 5.29 18.31 5.97
C ASN A 166 4.19 19.35 6.24
N ALA A 167 2.95 19.08 5.85
CA ALA A 167 1.80 19.95 6.16
C ALA A 167 1.55 20.09 7.66
N MET A 168 1.73 19.01 8.45
CA MET A 168 1.61 19.06 9.91
C MET A 168 2.82 19.73 10.60
N GLN A 169 3.98 19.82 9.93
CA GLN A 169 5.21 20.42 10.48
C GLN A 169 5.22 21.95 10.36
N TYR A 170 4.44 22.54 9.44
CA TYR A 170 4.17 23.98 9.48
C TYR A 170 3.16 24.25 10.60
N PRO A 171 3.52 25.02 11.65
CA PRO A 171 2.55 25.37 12.66
C PRO A 171 1.49 26.24 11.99
N TYR A 172 0.31 25.67 11.75
CA TYR A 172 -0.89 26.48 11.58
C TYR A 172 -0.95 27.42 12.79
N PRO A 173 -1.03 28.76 12.61
CA PRO A 173 -1.35 29.62 13.74
C PRO A 173 -2.70 29.15 14.25
N ASN A 174 -2.77 28.86 15.54
CA ASN A 174 -3.97 28.39 16.23
C ASN A 174 -5.22 29.13 15.73
N GLN A 175 -6.00 28.52 14.84
CA GLN A 175 -7.43 28.81 14.72
C GLN A 175 -8.18 27.87 15.66
N GLY A 176 -7.75 27.91 16.92
CA GLY A 176 -8.61 27.59 18.06
C GLY A 176 -9.40 28.84 18.40
N VAL A 177 -10.33 29.25 17.53
CA VAL A 177 -11.47 30.07 17.96
C VAL A 177 -12.69 29.20 17.82
N ILE A 178 -12.82 28.23 18.74
CA ILE A 178 -14.15 27.82 19.14
C ILE A 178 -14.68 29.04 19.89
N ALA A 179 -15.61 29.78 19.27
CA ALA A 179 -16.40 30.76 19.99
C ALA A 179 -17.28 30.00 20.99
N MET A 180 -16.71 29.66 22.15
CA MET A 180 -17.50 29.25 23.30
C MET A 180 -18.22 30.52 23.75
N ALA A 181 -19.51 30.62 23.47
CA ALA A 181 -20.35 31.63 24.08
C ALA A 181 -20.33 31.38 25.60
N GLN A 182 -19.49 32.12 26.31
CA GLN A 182 -19.48 32.16 27.76
C GLN A 182 -20.86 32.67 28.22
N PRO A 183 -21.69 31.90 28.93
CA PRO A 183 -22.93 32.43 29.50
C PRO A 183 -22.52 33.43 30.58
N GLN A 184 -22.77 34.72 30.35
CA GLN A 184 -22.76 35.72 31.41
C GLN A 184 -23.98 35.44 32.27
N ILE A 185 -23.81 34.66 33.34
CA ILE A 185 -24.80 34.59 34.42
C ILE A 185 -24.55 35.83 35.28
N PRO A 186 -25.46 36.82 35.32
CA PRO A 186 -25.28 37.97 36.20
C PRO A 186 -25.29 37.48 37.65
N SER A 187 -24.23 37.82 38.37
CA SER A 187 -24.14 37.65 39.82
C SER A 187 -25.26 38.46 40.49
N GLN A 188 -26.27 37.75 41.02
CA GLN A 188 -27.26 38.33 41.93
C GLN A 188 -26.51 38.93 43.13
N THR A 189 -26.42 40.26 43.13
CA THR A 189 -26.05 41.01 44.33
C THR A 189 -27.34 41.25 45.09
N ASN A 190 -27.38 40.79 46.34
CA ASN A 190 -28.48 40.92 47.30
C ASN A 190 -29.25 42.24 47.16
N GLN A 191 -30.42 42.20 46.53
CA GLN A 191 -31.49 43.17 46.75
C GLN A 191 -32.78 42.36 46.84
N ASP A 192 -33.46 42.49 47.97
CA ASP A 192 -34.74 41.85 48.26
C ASP A 192 -35.73 42.09 47.11
N PRO A 193 -36.60 41.12 46.78
CA PRO A 193 -37.61 41.31 45.75
C PRO A 193 -38.56 42.43 46.19
N VAL A 194 -38.57 43.54 45.44
CA VAL A 194 -39.59 44.59 45.58
C VAL A 194 -40.89 44.02 45.02
N PHE A 195 -41.76 43.56 45.92
CA PHE A 195 -43.14 43.23 45.58
C PHE A 195 -43.88 44.52 45.24
N VAL A 196 -44.16 44.72 43.96
CA VAL A 196 -45.10 45.77 43.51
C VAL A 196 -46.51 45.26 43.77
N HIS A 197 -47.32 46.07 44.46
CA HIS A 197 -48.70 45.73 44.78
C HIS A 197 -49.57 45.79 43.51
N GLU A 198 -50.45 44.79 43.35
CA GLU A 198 -51.31 44.55 42.18
C GLU A 198 -52.19 45.77 41.80
N ASP A 199 -52.45 46.67 42.74
CA ASP A 199 -53.31 47.85 42.57
C ASP A 199 -52.75 48.89 41.58
N THR A 200 -51.48 48.76 41.19
CA THR A 200 -50.83 49.69 40.26
C THR A 200 -51.25 49.47 38.80
N TYR A 201 -51.75 48.28 38.44
CA TYR A 201 -52.07 47.94 37.05
C TYR A 201 -53.49 48.38 36.62
N VAL A 202 -54.42 48.55 37.56
CA VAL A 202 -55.84 48.79 37.25
C VAL A 202 -56.14 50.25 36.87
N ARG A 203 -55.26 51.22 37.22
CA ARG A 203 -55.52 52.66 36.95
C ARG A 203 -55.23 53.11 35.51
N ARG A 204 -54.80 52.24 34.60
CA ARG A 204 -54.48 52.62 33.20
C ARG A 204 -55.47 52.16 32.13
N GLN A 205 -56.59 51.52 32.49
CA GLN A 205 -57.55 51.01 31.50
C GLN A 205 -58.85 51.82 31.36
N PHE A 206 -59.00 52.96 32.03
CA PHE A 206 -60.17 53.83 31.87
C PHE A 206 -59.77 55.26 31.49
N THR A 207 -59.44 55.45 30.21
CA THR A 207 -59.68 56.67 29.43
C THR A 207 -59.81 56.28 27.98
#